data_AF-A0A0F9NAV7-F1
#
_entry.id   AF-A0A0F9NAV7-F1
#
_cell.length_a   1.000
_cell.length_b   1.000
_cell.length_c   1.000
_cell.angle_alpha   90.00
_cell.angle_beta   90.00
_cell.angle_gamma   90.00
#
_symmetry.space_group_name_H-M   'P 1'
#
loop_
_entity.id
_entity.type
_entity.pdbx_description
1 polymer ?
#
loop_
_entity_poly.entity_id
_entity_poly.type
_entity_poly.pdbx_seq_one_letter_code
_entity_poly.pdbx_strand_id
1 'polypeptide(L)'
;MTLEFVDILQGSFSLIFVIISLIIGFSILIKYFEYKTRLYILVGVSWIGISFPWIPDSISFLMNITIQSSLDVGWYFIIGNTFLPVALLTWLTAYTDMIKKDAQKKILITTIIISSLFEIVFFTLLFLDMELIGTINPLRPFTVDFGIFITIYLVIIIFSMLITGVIFAQKSVKSENPEVKLKGKLLRAAFITFTIAAILDSLLGTIFEDPADPLLAIMVVFIRILLIISALEFYSGFLLPRWIRDIFMKKE
;
A
#
# COMPACT_ATOMS: atom_id res chain seq x y z
N MET A 1 8.55 -25.51 8.86
CA MET A 1 9.69 -25.20 7.96
C MET A 1 10.67 -24.38 8.77
N THR A 2 11.97 -24.63 8.72
CA THR A 2 12.93 -23.81 9.48
C THR A 2 13.06 -22.46 8.79
N LEU A 3 12.67 -21.37 9.45
CA LEU A 3 12.83 -20.02 8.92
C LEU A 3 14.30 -19.61 8.95
N GLU A 4 14.77 -19.03 7.85
CA GLU A 4 16.07 -18.39 7.81
C GLU A 4 16.00 -16.98 8.39
N PHE A 5 17.16 -16.38 8.65
CA PHE A 5 17.24 -15.03 9.21
C PHE A 5 16.53 -13.99 8.31
N VAL A 6 16.68 -14.13 6.99
CA VAL A 6 16.00 -13.25 6.02
C VAL A 6 14.48 -13.36 6.12
N ASP A 7 13.94 -14.57 6.30
CA ASP A 7 12.51 -14.81 6.43
C ASP A 7 11.95 -14.16 7.70
N ILE A 8 12.71 -14.26 8.81
CA ILE A 8 12.33 -13.63 10.08
C ILE A 8 12.27 -12.11 9.91
N LEU A 9 13.26 -11.51 9.27
CA LEU A 9 13.27 -10.07 9.01
C LEU A 9 12.12 -9.66 8.10
N GLN A 10 11.92 -10.37 6.99
CA GLN A 10 10.86 -10.08 6.04
C GLN A 10 9.47 -10.18 6.68
N GLY A 11 9.19 -11.29 7.35
CA GLY A 11 7.91 -11.54 8.00
C GLY A 11 7.62 -10.55 9.13
N SER A 12 8.61 -10.30 10.00
CA SER A 12 8.44 -9.37 11.13
C SER A 12 8.26 -7.91 10.69
N PHE A 13 9.04 -7.43 9.72
CA PHE A 13 8.90 -6.06 9.23
C PHE A 13 7.63 -5.87 8.39
N SER A 14 7.19 -6.89 7.65
CA SER A 14 5.88 -6.88 6.98
C SER A 14 4.75 -6.77 8.01
N LEU A 15 4.81 -7.56 9.08
CA LEU A 15 3.85 -7.51 10.17
C LEU A 15 3.81 -6.13 10.85
N ILE A 16 4.98 -5.54 11.14
CA ILE A 16 5.06 -4.18 11.71
C ILE A 16 4.42 -3.16 10.75
N PHE A 17 4.75 -3.21 9.47
CA PHE A 17 4.18 -2.32 8.46
C PHE A 17 2.65 -2.46 8.37
N VAL A 18 2.13 -3.69 8.34
CA VAL A 18 0.68 -3.95 8.30
C VAL A 18 -0.01 -3.44 9.55
N ILE A 19 0.53 -3.69 10.74
CA ILE A 19 -0.04 -3.19 12.00
C ILE A 19 -0.09 -1.65 11.98
N ILE A 20 0.99 -0.99 11.61
CA ILE A 20 1.06 0.47 11.50
C ILE A 20 0.04 0.99 10.47
N SER A 21 -0.04 0.33 9.31
CA SER A 21 -0.97 0.72 8.24
C SER A 21 -2.43 0.61 8.67
N LEU A 22 -2.79 -0.47 9.37
CA LEU A 22 -4.12 -0.65 9.93
C LEU A 22 -4.42 0.40 11.00
N ILE A 23 -3.52 0.63 11.95
CA ILE A 23 -3.69 1.66 12.99
C ILE A 23 -3.94 3.04 12.34
N ILE A 24 -3.13 3.41 11.35
CA ILE A 24 -3.26 4.70 10.65
C ILE A 24 -4.57 4.75 9.86
N GLY A 25 -4.89 3.71 9.10
CA GLY A 25 -6.12 3.61 8.33
C GLY A 25 -7.36 3.77 9.20
N PHE A 26 -7.46 3.00 10.28
CA PHE A 26 -8.53 3.12 11.26
C PHE A 26 -8.53 4.49 11.96
N SER A 27 -7.37 5.04 12.29
CA SER A 27 -7.28 6.39 12.88
C SER A 27 -7.88 7.45 11.95
N ILE A 28 -7.64 7.34 10.64
CA ILE A 28 -8.26 8.22 9.62
C ILE A 28 -9.77 7.95 9.56
N LEU A 29 -10.21 6.68 9.53
CA LEU A 29 -11.64 6.33 9.49
C LEU A 29 -12.41 6.91 10.69
N ILE A 30 -11.86 6.81 11.90
CA ILE A 30 -12.51 7.28 13.13
C ILE A 30 -12.79 8.79 13.08
N LYS A 31 -11.97 9.58 12.36
CA LYS A 31 -12.21 11.01 12.15
C LYS A 31 -13.49 11.33 11.39
N TYR A 32 -14.07 10.37 10.68
CA TYR A 32 -15.43 10.50 10.16
C TYR A 32 -16.45 10.82 11.26
N PHE A 33 -16.34 10.20 12.44
CA PHE A 33 -17.33 10.40 13.49
C PHE A 33 -17.28 11.81 14.10
N GLU A 34 -16.10 12.45 14.07
CA GLU A 34 -15.86 13.82 14.52
C GLU A 34 -16.31 14.85 13.48
N TYR A 35 -15.87 14.70 12.23
CA TYR A 35 -16.06 15.73 11.20
C TYR A 35 -17.22 15.46 10.22
N LYS A 36 -17.83 14.27 10.27
CA LYS A 36 -18.94 13.82 9.40
C LYS A 36 -18.69 13.97 7.89
N THR A 37 -17.42 13.98 7.47
CA THR A 37 -17.05 14.04 6.05
C THR A 37 -16.63 12.68 5.53
N ARG A 38 -17.30 12.22 4.47
CA ARG A 38 -17.01 10.95 3.81
C ARG A 38 -15.58 10.83 3.30
N LEU A 39 -14.87 11.95 3.16
CA LEU A 39 -13.46 11.96 2.73
C LEU A 39 -12.58 11.11 3.66
N TYR A 40 -12.81 11.15 4.97
CA TYR A 40 -12.08 10.32 5.93
C TYR A 40 -12.33 8.83 5.72
N ILE A 41 -13.56 8.44 5.36
CA ILE A 41 -13.87 7.05 5.03
C ILE A 41 -13.10 6.65 3.77
N LEU A 42 -13.19 7.44 2.70
CA LEU A 42 -12.57 7.13 1.43
C LEU A 42 -11.05 7.01 1.52
N VAL A 43 -10.39 7.95 2.22
CA VAL A 43 -8.94 7.94 2.42
C VAL A 43 -8.51 6.79 3.34
N GLY A 44 -9.23 6.56 4.44
CA GLY A 44 -8.90 5.48 5.38
C GLY A 44 -9.05 4.09 4.74
N VAL A 45 -10.14 3.85 4.00
CA VAL A 45 -10.34 2.59 3.26
C VAL A 45 -9.28 2.43 2.17
N SER A 46 -8.97 3.50 1.43
CA SER A 46 -7.91 3.46 0.42
C SER A 46 -6.55 3.08 1.01
N TRP A 47 -6.19 3.66 2.16
CA TRP A 47 -4.93 3.38 2.83
C TRP A 47 -4.85 1.94 3.36
N ILE A 48 -5.92 1.43 3.97
CA ILE A 48 -5.97 0.02 4.37
C ILE A 48 -5.88 -0.87 3.13
N GLY A 49 -6.68 -0.56 2.11
CA GLY A 49 -6.75 -1.26 0.83
C GLY A 49 -5.39 -1.38 0.13
N ILE A 50 -4.59 -0.31 0.10
CA ILE A 50 -3.29 -0.35 -0.58
C ILE A 50 -2.24 -1.17 0.20
N SER A 51 -2.46 -1.43 1.50
CA SER A 51 -1.56 -2.25 2.31
C SER A 51 -1.78 -3.77 2.14
N PHE A 52 -2.85 -4.19 1.45
CA PHE A 52 -3.18 -5.61 1.28
C PHE A 52 -2.08 -6.49 0.66
N PRO A 53 -1.24 -6.04 -0.29
CA PRO A 53 -0.17 -6.87 -0.83
C PRO A 53 0.78 -7.44 0.22
N TRP A 54 0.93 -6.78 1.38
CA TRP A 54 1.82 -7.19 2.47
C TRP A 54 1.12 -7.94 3.61
N ILE A 55 -0.22 -8.03 3.58
CA ILE A 55 -1.00 -8.77 4.59
C ILE A 55 -0.72 -10.28 4.51
N PRO A 56 -0.66 -10.93 3.33
CA PRO A 56 -0.35 -12.35 3.21
C PRO A 56 1.00 -12.74 3.83
N ASP A 57 2.04 -11.91 3.68
CA ASP A 57 3.37 -12.13 4.29
C ASP A 57 3.27 -12.15 5.81
N SER A 58 2.52 -11.18 6.36
CA SER A 58 2.32 -11.04 7.80
C SER A 58 1.55 -12.22 8.38
N ILE A 59 0.51 -12.67 7.70
CA ILE A 59 -0.27 -13.86 8.09
C ILE A 59 0.59 -15.11 8.01
N SER A 60 1.30 -15.31 6.90
CA SER A 60 2.17 -16.48 6.68
C SER A 60 3.28 -16.54 7.73
N PHE A 61 3.88 -15.40 8.07
CA PHE A 61 4.88 -15.32 9.13
C PHE A 61 4.31 -15.74 10.49
N LEU A 62 3.14 -15.20 10.87
CA LEU A 62 2.46 -15.58 12.11
C LEU A 62 2.08 -17.06 12.15
N MET A 63 1.58 -17.62 11.05
CA MET A 63 1.28 -19.05 10.94
C MET A 63 2.54 -19.90 11.09
N ASN A 64 3.65 -19.47 10.50
CA ASN A 64 4.88 -20.26 10.52
C ASN A 64 5.46 -20.34 11.94
N ILE A 65 5.50 -19.22 12.66
CA ILE A 65 6.01 -19.20 14.04
C ILE A 65 5.07 -19.88 15.05
N THR A 66 3.76 -19.97 14.78
CA THR A 66 2.78 -20.52 15.72
C THR A 66 2.44 -21.99 15.45
N ILE A 67 2.22 -22.35 14.19
CA ILE A 67 1.71 -23.67 13.77
C ILE A 67 2.57 -24.31 12.68
N GLN A 68 3.76 -23.74 12.39
CA GLN A 68 4.76 -24.33 11.48
C GLN A 68 4.23 -24.57 10.05
N SER A 69 3.26 -23.78 9.62
CA SER A 69 2.68 -23.78 8.27
C SER A 69 2.67 -22.38 7.67
N SER A 70 2.51 -22.30 6.35
CA SER A 70 2.35 -21.02 5.63
C SER A 70 0.93 -20.92 5.08
N LEU A 71 0.53 -19.70 4.72
CA LEU A 71 -0.76 -19.47 4.06
C LEU A 71 -0.78 -20.25 2.74
N ASP A 72 -1.92 -20.88 2.45
CA ASP A 72 -2.14 -21.52 1.15
C ASP A 72 -2.01 -20.49 0.01
N VAL A 73 -1.44 -20.92 -1.12
CA VAL A 73 -1.10 -20.03 -2.25
C VAL A 73 -2.34 -19.30 -2.79
N GLY A 74 -3.49 -19.99 -2.88
CA GLY A 74 -4.73 -19.39 -3.34
C GLY A 74 -5.20 -18.30 -2.39
N TRP A 75 -5.20 -18.58 -1.08
CA TRP A 75 -5.54 -17.59 -0.06
C TRP A 75 -4.56 -16.42 -0.01
N TYR A 76 -3.27 -16.68 -0.24
CA TYR A 76 -2.24 -15.66 -0.33
C TYR A 76 -2.58 -14.67 -1.45
N PHE A 77 -2.91 -15.15 -2.65
CA PHE A 77 -3.28 -14.28 -3.76
C PHE A 77 -4.60 -13.55 -3.55
N ILE A 78 -5.63 -14.22 -3.03
CA ILE A 78 -6.94 -13.61 -2.76
C ILE A 78 -6.77 -12.43 -1.79
N ILE A 79 -6.10 -12.66 -0.66
CA ILE A 79 -5.89 -11.64 0.35
C ILE A 79 -5.04 -10.51 -0.24
N GLY A 80 -3.93 -10.81 -0.90
CA GLY A 80 -3.02 -9.79 -1.43
C GLY A 80 -3.64 -8.84 -2.46
N ASN A 81 -4.60 -9.31 -3.26
CA ASN A 81 -4.99 -8.62 -4.50
C ASN A 81 -6.45 -8.20 -4.60
N THR A 82 -7.39 -8.93 -3.98
CA THR A 82 -8.84 -8.72 -4.22
C THR A 82 -9.31 -7.33 -3.79
N PHE A 83 -8.72 -6.75 -2.75
CA PHE A 83 -9.14 -5.44 -2.23
C PHE A 83 -8.47 -4.24 -2.91
N LEU A 84 -7.48 -4.47 -3.78
CA LEU A 84 -6.78 -3.41 -4.52
C LEU A 84 -7.71 -2.58 -5.43
N PRO A 85 -8.62 -3.19 -6.22
CA PRO A 85 -9.68 -2.47 -6.92
C PRO A 85 -10.46 -1.47 -6.06
N VAL A 86 -10.85 -1.90 -4.86
CA VAL A 86 -11.63 -1.07 -3.92
C VAL A 86 -10.76 0.06 -3.37
N ALA A 87 -9.49 -0.22 -3.08
CA ALA A 87 -8.52 0.77 -2.65
C ALA A 87 -8.35 1.91 -3.67
N LEU A 88 -8.19 1.55 -4.95
CA LEU A 88 -8.04 2.50 -6.05
C LEU A 88 -9.33 3.29 -6.27
N LEU A 89 -10.50 2.63 -6.26
CA LEU A 89 -11.78 3.28 -6.47
C LEU A 89 -12.09 4.31 -5.37
N THR A 90 -11.85 3.94 -4.11
CA THR A 90 -12.04 4.84 -2.96
C THR A 90 -11.06 6.01 -3.00
N TRP A 91 -9.79 5.77 -3.36
CA TRP A 91 -8.80 6.82 -3.57
C TRP A 91 -9.24 7.82 -4.64
N LEU A 92 -9.59 7.34 -5.84
CA LEU A 92 -9.96 8.21 -6.95
C LEU A 92 -11.28 8.93 -6.68
N THR A 93 -12.17 8.35 -5.88
CA THR A 93 -13.35 9.05 -5.37
C THR A 93 -12.96 10.20 -4.44
N ALA A 94 -12.05 9.98 -3.49
CA ALA A 94 -11.53 11.03 -2.61
C ALA A 94 -10.84 12.14 -3.41
N TYR A 95 -9.95 11.78 -4.33
CA TYR A 95 -9.23 12.71 -5.20
C TYR A 95 -10.20 13.57 -6.02
N THR A 96 -11.17 12.96 -6.68
CA THR A 96 -12.13 13.68 -7.53
C THR A 96 -13.06 14.57 -6.72
N ASP A 97 -13.47 14.16 -5.52
CA ASP A 97 -14.21 15.00 -4.60
C ASP A 97 -13.45 16.27 -4.20
N MET A 98 -12.13 16.17 -4.03
CA MET A 98 -11.29 17.30 -3.61
C MET A 98 -10.82 18.20 -4.76
N ILE A 99 -10.54 17.63 -5.94
CA ILE A 99 -9.73 18.30 -6.97
C ILE A 99 -10.44 18.46 -8.32
N LYS A 100 -11.18 17.43 -8.78
CA LYS A 100 -11.74 17.33 -10.15
C LYS A 100 -13.15 16.74 -10.14
N LYS A 101 -14.09 17.46 -9.52
CA LYS A 101 -15.47 16.98 -9.32
C LYS A 101 -16.21 16.79 -10.64
N ASP A 102 -15.94 17.66 -11.61
CA ASP A 102 -16.47 17.65 -12.98
C ASP A 102 -16.10 16.37 -13.75
N ALA A 103 -14.89 15.85 -13.55
CA ALA A 103 -14.41 14.63 -14.21
C ALA A 103 -14.74 13.34 -13.44
N GLN A 104 -15.33 13.43 -12.25
CA GLN A 104 -15.53 12.30 -11.33
C GLN A 104 -16.23 11.11 -12.00
N LYS A 105 -17.38 11.34 -12.63
CA LYS A 105 -18.17 10.26 -13.24
C LYS A 105 -17.35 9.49 -14.28
N LYS A 106 -16.59 10.19 -15.12
CA LYS A 106 -15.75 9.57 -16.15
C LYS A 106 -14.63 8.76 -15.52
N ILE A 107 -13.89 9.34 -14.57
CA ILE A 107 -12.77 8.67 -13.87
C ILE A 107 -13.26 7.41 -13.15
N LEU A 108 -14.37 7.50 -12.40
CA LEU A 108 -14.88 6.36 -11.63
C LEU A 108 -15.42 5.26 -12.54
N ILE A 109 -16.13 5.58 -13.62
CA ILE A 109 -16.60 4.56 -14.58
C ILE A 109 -15.41 3.83 -15.22
N THR A 110 -14.40 4.57 -15.68
CA THR A 110 -13.18 3.96 -16.24
C THR A 110 -12.49 3.07 -15.21
N THR A 111 -12.37 3.53 -13.96
CA THR A 111 -11.77 2.74 -12.87
C THR A 111 -12.55 1.47 -12.60
N ILE A 112 -13.88 1.54 -12.53
CA ILE A 112 -14.74 0.37 -12.33
C ILE A 112 -14.55 -0.64 -13.46
N ILE A 113 -14.55 -0.19 -14.72
CA ILE A 113 -14.36 -1.08 -15.87
C ILE A 113 -13.01 -1.80 -15.80
N ILE A 114 -11.91 -1.06 -15.54
CA ILE A 114 -10.56 -1.64 -15.44
C ILE A 114 -10.47 -2.60 -14.25
N SER A 115 -11.01 -2.21 -13.10
CA SER A 115 -11.04 -3.02 -11.89
C SER A 115 -11.85 -4.30 -12.04
N SER A 116 -13.04 -4.24 -12.63
CA SER A 116 -13.86 -5.42 -12.90
C SER A 116 -13.20 -6.34 -13.92
N LEU A 117 -12.56 -5.81 -14.96
CA LEU A 117 -11.79 -6.61 -15.90
C LEU A 117 -10.63 -7.33 -15.20
N PHE A 118 -9.89 -6.61 -14.34
CA PHE A 118 -8.84 -7.19 -13.52
C PHE A 118 -9.38 -8.33 -12.65
N GLU A 119 -10.46 -8.13 -11.88
CA GLU A 119 -11.01 -9.16 -11.00
C GLU A 119 -11.50 -10.38 -11.78
N ILE A 120 -12.18 -10.19 -12.91
CA ILE A 120 -12.63 -11.31 -13.77
C ILE A 120 -11.43 -12.14 -14.23
N VAL A 121 -10.38 -11.50 -14.74
CA VAL A 121 -9.17 -12.20 -15.19
C VAL A 121 -8.46 -12.84 -14.00
N PHE A 122 -8.30 -12.14 -12.89
CA PHE A 122 -7.68 -12.65 -11.66
C PHE A 122 -8.36 -13.92 -11.16
N PHE A 123 -9.68 -13.91 -10.97
CA PHE A 123 -10.40 -15.10 -10.51
C PHE A 123 -10.42 -16.20 -11.56
N THR A 124 -10.45 -15.88 -12.86
CA THR A 124 -10.32 -16.89 -13.92
C THR A 124 -8.96 -17.59 -13.83
N LEU A 125 -7.87 -16.84 -13.69
CA LEU A 125 -6.53 -17.41 -13.54
C LEU A 125 -6.40 -18.20 -12.23
N LEU A 126 -7.02 -17.74 -11.14
CA LEU A 126 -6.97 -18.41 -9.85
C LEU A 126 -7.51 -19.85 -9.91
N PHE A 127 -8.50 -20.11 -10.74
CA PHE A 127 -9.10 -21.45 -10.91
C PHE A 127 -8.51 -22.26 -12.06
N LEU A 128 -7.88 -21.62 -13.05
CA LEU A 128 -7.32 -22.29 -14.23
C LEU A 128 -5.82 -22.57 -14.10
N ASP A 129 -5.04 -21.56 -13.71
CA ASP A 129 -3.58 -21.63 -13.60
C ASP A 129 -3.04 -20.48 -12.73
N MET A 130 -2.71 -20.80 -11.49
CA MET A 130 -2.21 -19.82 -10.51
C MET A 130 -0.80 -19.31 -10.84
N GLU A 131 0.00 -20.03 -11.64
CA GLU A 131 1.37 -19.59 -11.99
C GLU A 131 1.34 -18.30 -12.84
N LEU A 132 0.25 -18.06 -13.57
CA LEU A 132 0.04 -16.83 -14.34
C LEU A 132 -0.26 -15.61 -13.44
N ILE A 133 -0.70 -15.84 -12.20
CA ILE A 133 -0.85 -14.78 -11.18
C ILE A 133 0.51 -14.50 -10.54
N GLY A 134 1.24 -15.56 -10.19
CA GLY A 134 2.57 -15.49 -9.64
C GLY A 134 2.99 -16.80 -9.00
N THR A 135 4.22 -16.85 -8.51
CA THR A 135 4.78 -18.03 -7.85
C THR A 135 5.37 -17.66 -6.50
N ILE A 136 5.17 -18.51 -5.50
CA ILE A 136 5.84 -18.38 -4.20
C ILE A 136 7.03 -19.32 -4.22
N ASN A 137 8.24 -18.77 -4.08
CA ASN A 137 9.45 -19.58 -4.03
C ASN A 137 9.47 -20.37 -2.71
N PRO A 138 9.61 -21.72 -2.72
CA PRO A 138 9.68 -22.52 -1.49
C PRO A 138 10.81 -22.12 -0.54
N LEU A 139 11.89 -21.53 -1.08
CA LEU A 139 13.02 -21.01 -0.32
C LEU A 139 12.78 -19.60 0.24
N ARG A 140 11.70 -18.92 -0.18
CA ARG A 140 11.28 -17.59 0.28
C ARG A 140 9.77 -17.60 0.54
N PRO A 141 9.30 -18.22 1.63
CA PRO A 141 7.88 -18.47 1.87
C PRO A 141 7.03 -17.20 2.03
N PHE A 142 7.67 -16.03 2.12
CA PHE A 142 7.02 -14.73 2.28
C PHE A 142 7.24 -13.81 1.07
N THR A 143 7.86 -14.28 -0.01
CA THR A 143 8.06 -13.49 -1.24
C THR A 143 7.26 -14.10 -2.37
N VAL A 144 6.45 -13.27 -3.02
CA VAL A 144 5.76 -13.60 -4.25
C VAL A 144 6.47 -12.98 -5.44
N ASP A 145 6.75 -13.81 -6.43
CA ASP A 145 7.18 -13.37 -7.75
C ASP A 145 5.91 -13.23 -8.60
N PHE A 146 5.38 -12.00 -8.69
CA PHE A 146 4.14 -11.72 -9.41
C PHE A 146 4.31 -11.88 -10.92
N GLY A 147 3.34 -12.57 -11.52
CA GLY A 147 3.22 -12.67 -12.98
C GLY A 147 2.95 -11.31 -13.61
N ILE A 148 3.25 -11.19 -14.91
CA ILE A 148 3.16 -9.94 -15.66
C ILE A 148 1.78 -9.27 -15.57
N PHE A 149 0.71 -10.08 -15.50
CA PHE A 149 -0.66 -9.59 -15.38
C PHE A 149 -0.88 -8.79 -14.08
N ILE A 150 -0.50 -9.36 -12.93
CA ILE A 150 -0.59 -8.67 -11.64
C ILE A 150 0.32 -7.46 -11.61
N THR A 151 1.56 -7.61 -12.09
CA THR A 151 2.55 -6.54 -12.12
C THR A 151 2.06 -5.31 -12.90
N ILE A 152 1.47 -5.50 -14.07
CA ILE A 152 0.88 -4.40 -14.85
C ILE A 152 -0.22 -3.68 -14.05
N TYR A 153 -1.09 -4.43 -13.37
CA TYR A 153 -2.17 -3.83 -12.59
C TYR A 153 -1.65 -3.06 -11.36
N LEU A 154 -0.66 -3.62 -10.65
CA LEU A 154 0.02 -2.95 -9.53
C LEU A 154 0.68 -1.65 -9.98
N VAL A 155 1.36 -1.65 -11.13
CA VAL A 155 1.94 -0.46 -11.75
C VAL A 155 0.85 0.58 -12.03
N ILE A 156 -0.28 0.20 -12.61
CA ILE A 156 -1.42 1.11 -12.85
C ILE A 156 -1.90 1.75 -11.55
N ILE A 157 -2.06 0.97 -10.48
CA ILE A 157 -2.46 1.47 -9.16
C ILE A 157 -1.43 2.46 -8.62
N ILE A 158 -0.16 2.06 -8.55
CA ILE A 158 0.92 2.86 -7.97
C ILE A 158 1.05 4.19 -8.71
N PHE A 159 1.07 4.19 -10.04
CA PHE A 159 1.17 5.43 -10.82
C PHE A 159 -0.10 6.28 -10.71
N SER A 160 -1.28 5.67 -10.69
CA SER A 160 -2.54 6.41 -10.47
C SER A 160 -2.51 7.13 -9.11
N MET A 161 -2.12 6.42 -8.04
CA MET A 161 -1.97 6.97 -6.70
C MET A 161 -0.91 8.09 -6.66
N LEU A 162 0.27 7.87 -7.23
CA LEU A 162 1.35 8.87 -7.28
C LEU A 162 0.91 10.15 -8.00
N ILE A 163 0.39 10.04 -9.22
CA ILE A 163 0.05 11.21 -10.04
C ILE A 163 -1.05 12.02 -9.35
N THR A 164 -2.15 11.37 -8.96
CA THR A 164 -3.29 12.04 -8.34
C THR A 164 -2.98 12.56 -6.93
N GLY A 165 -2.21 11.79 -6.16
CA GLY A 165 -1.71 12.16 -4.83
C GLY A 165 -0.77 13.35 -4.85
N VAL A 166 0.19 13.39 -5.77
CA VAL A 166 1.10 14.54 -5.92
C VAL A 166 0.33 15.78 -6.39
N ILE A 167 -0.64 15.66 -7.30
CA ILE A 167 -1.49 16.80 -7.71
C ILE A 167 -2.26 17.36 -6.51
N PHE A 168 -2.88 16.48 -5.71
CA PHE A 168 -3.60 16.86 -4.50
C PHE A 168 -2.66 17.56 -3.50
N ALA A 169 -1.53 16.93 -3.18
CA ALA A 169 -0.53 17.45 -2.25
C ALA A 169 0.01 18.81 -2.72
N GLN A 170 0.29 18.97 -4.01
CA GLN A 170 0.81 20.22 -4.58
C GLN A 170 -0.20 21.36 -4.49
N LYS A 171 -1.51 21.09 -4.61
CA LYS A 171 -2.54 22.10 -4.34
C LYS A 171 -2.56 22.50 -2.87
N SER A 172 -2.44 21.54 -1.95
CA SER A 172 -2.36 21.81 -0.50
C SER A 172 -1.13 22.65 -0.13
N VAL A 173 0.04 22.41 -0.76
CA VAL A 173 1.26 23.22 -0.56
C VAL A 173 1.09 24.69 -0.97
N LYS A 174 0.18 24.98 -1.89
CA LYS A 174 -0.12 26.35 -2.35
C LYS A 174 -1.14 27.07 -1.45
N SER A 175 -1.66 26.42 -0.41
CA SER A 175 -2.60 27.05 0.53
C SER A 175 -1.92 28.18 1.32
N GLU A 176 -2.68 29.24 1.60
CA GLU A 176 -2.28 30.32 2.52
C GLU A 176 -2.25 29.83 3.98
N ASN A 177 -3.05 28.82 4.31
CA ASN A 177 -3.06 28.24 5.65
C ASN A 177 -1.78 27.41 5.88
N PRO A 178 -0.94 27.75 6.88
CA PRO A 178 0.34 27.08 7.10
C PRO A 178 0.21 25.61 7.50
N GLU A 179 -0.85 25.23 8.22
CA GLU A 179 -1.11 23.81 8.56
C GLU A 179 -1.43 22.99 7.30
N VAL A 180 -2.27 23.52 6.41
CA VAL A 180 -2.62 22.86 5.14
C VAL A 180 -1.39 22.74 4.24
N LYS A 181 -0.55 23.79 4.23
CA LYS A 181 0.71 23.80 3.49
C LYS A 181 1.68 22.73 3.98
N LEU A 182 1.82 22.56 5.30
CA LEU A 182 2.65 21.51 5.89
C LEU A 182 2.11 20.11 5.59
N LYS A 183 0.79 19.90 5.74
CA LYS A 183 0.11 18.67 5.33
C LYS A 183 0.41 18.31 3.89
N GLY A 184 0.32 19.28 2.97
CA GLY A 184 0.66 19.10 1.57
C GLY A 184 2.10 18.65 1.34
N LYS A 185 3.08 19.20 2.08
CA LYS A 185 4.48 18.77 1.96
C LYS A 185 4.67 17.32 2.40
N LEU A 186 4.08 16.96 3.54
CA LEU A 186 4.15 15.60 4.10
C LEU A 186 3.48 14.59 3.19
N LEU A 187 2.29 14.88 2.67
CA LEU A 187 1.59 14.01 1.72
C LEU A 187 2.40 13.81 0.43
N ARG A 188 3.02 14.88 -0.09
CA ARG A 188 3.85 14.77 -1.29
C ARG A 188 5.04 13.84 -1.06
N ALA A 189 5.71 13.96 0.09
CA ALA A 189 6.76 13.02 0.47
C ALA A 189 6.21 11.60 0.57
N ALA A 190 5.08 11.40 1.27
CA ALA A 190 4.43 10.10 1.46
C ALA A 190 4.17 9.36 0.14
N PHE A 191 3.55 10.03 -0.85
CA PHE A 191 3.28 9.41 -2.16
C PHE A 191 4.56 9.01 -2.90
N ILE A 192 5.61 9.84 -2.83
CA ILE A 192 6.89 9.57 -3.48
C ILE A 192 7.60 8.41 -2.79
N THR A 193 7.75 8.48 -1.47
CA THR A 193 8.39 7.44 -0.65
C THR A 193 7.69 6.09 -0.82
N PHE A 194 6.35 6.07 -0.74
CA PHE A 194 5.55 4.87 -0.96
C PHE A 194 5.77 4.28 -2.34
N THR A 195 5.74 5.11 -3.39
CA THR A 195 5.91 4.64 -4.77
C THR A 195 7.31 4.06 -4.99
N ILE A 196 8.35 4.71 -4.48
CA ILE A 196 9.72 4.19 -4.54
C ILE A 196 9.79 2.83 -3.84
N ALA A 197 9.26 2.74 -2.62
CA ALA A 197 9.30 1.50 -1.85
C ALA A 197 8.52 0.36 -2.54
N ALA A 198 7.31 0.62 -3.05
CA ALA A 198 6.49 -0.37 -3.73
C ALA A 198 7.12 -0.85 -5.05
N ILE A 199 7.74 0.05 -5.82
CA ILE A 199 8.48 -0.33 -7.03
C ILE A 199 9.69 -1.19 -6.66
N LEU A 200 10.51 -0.77 -5.68
CA LEU A 200 11.66 -1.55 -5.24
C LEU A 200 11.25 -2.94 -4.75
N ASP A 201 10.15 -3.05 -4.01
CA ASP A 201 9.60 -4.33 -3.54
C ASP A 201 9.23 -5.25 -4.69
N SER A 202 8.51 -4.72 -5.70
CA SER A 202 8.13 -5.49 -6.89
C SER A 202 9.32 -5.97 -7.73
N LEU A 203 10.46 -5.32 -7.61
CA LEU A 203 11.69 -5.66 -8.34
C LEU A 203 12.59 -6.62 -7.58
N LEU A 204 12.32 -6.92 -6.31
CA LEU A 204 13.20 -7.78 -5.49
C LEU A 204 13.45 -9.14 -6.13
N GLY A 205 12.41 -9.81 -6.62
CA GLY A 205 12.53 -11.11 -7.29
C GLY A 205 13.35 -11.07 -8.58
N THR A 206 13.37 -9.92 -9.26
CA THR A 206 14.13 -9.72 -10.51
C THR A 206 15.58 -9.30 -10.27
N ILE A 207 15.86 -8.60 -9.17
CA ILE A 207 17.20 -8.11 -8.83
C ILE A 207 17.99 -9.20 -8.09
N PHE A 208 17.31 -9.96 -7.23
CA PHE A 208 17.91 -10.99 -6.38
C PHE A 208 17.31 -12.36 -6.74
N GLU A 209 17.88 -13.00 -7.75
CA GLU A 209 17.50 -14.36 -8.16
C GLU A 209 17.90 -15.40 -7.10
N ASP A 210 19.07 -15.23 -6.47
CA ASP A 210 19.56 -16.11 -5.42
C ASP A 210 18.91 -15.75 -4.07
N PRO A 211 18.07 -16.62 -3.49
CA PRO A 211 17.45 -16.39 -2.19
C PRO A 211 18.46 -16.35 -1.04
N ALA A 212 19.66 -16.90 -1.21
CA ALA A 212 20.72 -16.89 -0.20
C ALA A 212 21.58 -15.62 -0.22
N ASP A 213 21.33 -14.67 -1.14
CA ASP A 213 22.10 -13.43 -1.22
C ASP A 213 21.90 -12.58 0.06
N PRO A 214 22.94 -12.29 0.85
CA PRO A 214 22.81 -11.45 2.04
C PRO A 214 22.34 -10.02 1.75
N LEU A 215 22.54 -9.51 0.52
CA LEU A 215 22.05 -8.20 0.10
C LEU A 215 20.52 -8.17 -0.02
N LEU A 216 19.88 -9.31 -0.32
CA LEU A 216 18.42 -9.42 -0.34
C LEU A 216 17.83 -9.06 1.03
N ALA A 217 18.39 -9.62 2.11
CA ALA A 217 17.92 -9.34 3.47
C ALA A 217 18.03 -7.85 3.83
N ILE A 218 19.14 -7.21 3.45
CA ILE A 218 19.35 -5.77 3.65
C ILE A 218 18.32 -4.97 2.86
N MET A 219 18.07 -5.32 1.59
CA MET A 219 17.12 -4.61 0.75
C MET A 219 15.68 -4.77 1.23
N VAL A 220 15.27 -5.96 1.67
CA VAL A 220 13.94 -6.20 2.25
C VAL A 220 13.72 -5.29 3.47
N VAL A 221 14.67 -5.25 4.41
CA VAL A 221 14.58 -4.38 5.58
C VAL A 221 14.50 -2.91 5.16
N PHE A 222 15.35 -2.48 4.23
CA PHE A 222 15.36 -1.12 3.73
C PHE A 222 14.02 -0.71 3.11
N ILE A 223 13.45 -1.56 2.26
CA ILE A 223 12.15 -1.32 1.62
C ILE A 223 11.04 -1.23 2.66
N ARG A 224 11.03 -2.12 3.66
CA ARG A 224 10.03 -2.08 4.73
C ARG A 224 10.16 -0.82 5.60
N ILE A 225 11.38 -0.35 5.87
CA ILE A 225 11.61 0.94 6.53
C ILE A 225 11.04 2.09 5.69
N LEU A 226 11.25 2.10 4.37
CA LEU A 226 10.66 3.12 3.49
C LEU A 226 9.13 3.07 3.51
N LEU A 227 8.53 1.87 3.48
CA LEU A 227 7.07 1.72 3.58
C LEU A 227 6.55 2.26 4.93
N ILE A 228 7.20 1.94 6.04
CA ILE A 228 6.85 2.46 7.37
C ILE A 228 6.99 3.99 7.42
N ILE A 229 8.07 4.55 6.88
CA ILE A 229 8.26 6.00 6.79
C ILE A 229 7.12 6.62 5.98
N SER A 230 6.78 6.06 4.82
CA SER A 230 5.68 6.57 3.99
C SER A 230 4.34 6.53 4.74
N ALA A 231 4.07 5.48 5.52
CA ALA A 231 2.88 5.36 6.34
C ALA A 231 2.80 6.48 7.38
N LEU A 232 3.90 6.74 8.09
CA LEU A 232 3.99 7.83 9.04
C LEU A 232 3.81 9.19 8.35
N GLU A 233 4.41 9.41 7.19
CA GLU A 233 4.21 10.62 6.38
C GLU A 233 2.74 10.80 5.97
N PHE A 234 2.04 9.72 5.59
CA PHE A 234 0.61 9.74 5.29
C PHE A 234 -0.25 10.12 6.51
N TYR A 235 -0.01 9.47 7.65
CA TYR A 235 -0.68 9.81 8.91
C TYR A 235 -0.50 11.29 9.25
N SER A 236 0.73 11.76 9.15
CA SER A 236 1.13 13.14 9.40
C SER A 236 0.46 14.11 8.43
N GLY A 237 0.41 13.73 7.15
CA GLY A 237 -0.15 14.52 6.08
C GLY A 237 -1.67 14.67 6.14
N PHE A 238 -2.41 13.62 6.52
CA PHE A 238 -3.86 13.69 6.62
C PHE A 238 -4.33 14.27 7.96
N LEU A 239 -3.74 13.82 9.07
CA LEU A 239 -4.23 14.16 10.41
C LEU A 239 -3.48 15.33 11.05
N LEU A 240 -2.19 15.51 10.74
CA LEU A 240 -1.29 16.48 11.38
C LEU A 240 -1.42 16.46 12.91
N PRO A 241 -0.93 15.40 13.57
CA PRO A 241 -0.97 15.31 15.02
C PRO A 241 -0.20 16.47 15.66
N ARG A 242 -0.61 16.88 16.87
CA ARG A 242 -0.08 18.06 17.57
C ARG A 242 1.45 18.05 17.65
N TRP A 243 2.05 16.91 18.00
CA TRP A 243 3.52 16.81 18.11
C TRP A 243 4.25 17.13 16.80
N ILE A 244 3.72 16.73 15.63
CA ILE A 244 4.31 17.09 14.34
C ILE A 244 4.11 18.57 14.07
N ARG A 245 2.90 19.07 14.30
CA ARG A 245 2.60 20.48 14.13
C ARG A 245 3.57 21.33 14.97
N ASP A 246 3.76 20.99 16.23
CA ASP A 246 4.58 21.76 17.16
C ASP A 246 6.09 21.68 16.82
N ILE A 247 6.56 20.56 16.25
CA ILE A 247 7.95 20.42 15.75
C ILE A 247 8.20 21.33 14.54
N PHE A 248 7.30 21.32 13.55
CA PHE A 248 7.51 22.00 12.27
C PHE A 248 6.97 23.43 12.23
N MET A 249 6.02 23.77 13.10
CA MET A 249 5.44 25.09 13.27
C MET A 249 5.83 25.59 14.66
N LYS A 250 7.12 25.91 14.85
CA LYS A 250 7.53 26.68 16.02
C LYS A 250 6.73 27.97 16.05
N LYS A 251 6.15 28.28 17.22
CA LYS A 251 5.54 29.59 17.49
C LYS A 251 6.59 30.67 17.27
N GLU A 252 6.43 31.49 16.24
CA GLU A 252 6.85 32.89 16.32
C GLU A 252 5.97 33.61 17.35
#